data_AF-T1A6I9-F1
#
_entry.id   AF-T1A6I9-F1
#
_cell.length_a   1.000
_cell.length_b   1.000
_cell.length_c   1.000
_cell.angle_alpha   90.00
_cell.angle_beta   90.00
_cell.angle_gamma   90.00
#
_symmetry.space_group_name_H-M   'P 1'
#
loop_
_entity.id
_entity.type
_entity.pdbx_description
1 polymer ?
#
loop_
_entity_poly.entity_id
_entity_poly.type
_entity_poly.pdbx_seq_one_letter_code
_entity_poly.pdbx_strand_id
1 'polypeptide(L)'
;MRAWARDAAQEAQRAACWWNYQDVQVSALRTLIATQLDLLCVGVLEQPDSRNRRTWLVVDELPALGRIASLEEFLARARKAGGSAVLGVQSLTQLQRVYGLQSAAAIISCCSTLLALALGDAESQEYLSKL
;
A
#
# COMPACT_ATOMS: atom_id res chain seq x y z
N MET A 1 -2.24 -4.03 -15.74
CA MET A 1 -1.77 -4.04 -14.33
C MET A 1 -1.65 -5.44 -13.76
N ARG A 2 -2.72 -6.21 -13.62
CA ARG A 2 -2.62 -7.59 -13.11
C ARG A 2 -1.68 -8.48 -13.95
N ALA A 3 -1.78 -8.44 -15.28
CA ALA A 3 -0.86 -9.16 -16.19
C ALA A 3 0.59 -8.69 -15.99
N TRP A 4 0.84 -7.38 -16.03
CA TRP A 4 2.16 -6.80 -15.73
C TRP A 4 2.75 -7.30 -14.40
N ALA A 5 1.96 -7.34 -13.32
CA ALA A 5 2.44 -7.83 -12.02
C ALA A 5 2.85 -9.31 -12.05
N ARG A 6 2.26 -10.11 -12.95
CA ARG A 6 2.65 -11.51 -13.17
C ARG A 6 3.86 -11.63 -14.10
N ASP A 7 3.89 -10.84 -15.15
CA ASP A 7 4.90 -10.95 -16.21
C ASP A 7 6.24 -10.36 -15.73
N ALA A 8 6.21 -9.20 -15.05
CA ALA A 8 7.36 -8.59 -14.39
C ALA A 8 7.96 -9.45 -13.27
N ALA A 9 7.16 -10.40 -12.75
CA ALA A 9 7.60 -11.37 -11.75
C ALA A 9 8.29 -12.60 -12.37
N GLN A 10 8.03 -12.89 -13.65
CA GLN A 10 8.52 -14.08 -14.37
C GLN A 10 9.73 -13.78 -15.24
N GLU A 11 9.75 -12.62 -15.90
CA GLU A 11 10.90 -12.17 -16.67
C GLU A 11 11.94 -11.60 -15.70
N ALA A 12 13.21 -11.98 -15.85
CA ALA A 12 14.33 -11.46 -15.06
C ALA A 12 14.61 -9.95 -15.31
N GLN A 13 13.63 -9.23 -15.86
CA GLN A 13 13.70 -7.86 -16.30
C GLN A 13 13.07 -6.97 -15.23
N ARG A 14 13.86 -6.04 -14.71
CA ARG A 14 13.39 -5.05 -13.72
C ARG A 14 12.38 -4.14 -14.41
N ALA A 15 11.10 -4.30 -14.07
CA ALA A 15 10.04 -3.40 -14.52
C ALA A 15 9.56 -2.55 -13.34
N ALA A 16 9.25 -1.28 -13.62
CA ALA A 16 8.64 -0.36 -12.66
C ALA A 16 7.43 0.32 -13.29
N CYS A 17 6.34 0.42 -12.53
CA CYS A 17 5.16 1.20 -12.90
C CYS A 17 5.11 2.47 -12.07
N TRP A 18 4.81 3.59 -12.72
CA TRP A 18 4.73 4.90 -12.10
C TRP A 18 3.35 5.52 -12.39
N TRP A 19 2.69 5.99 -11.34
CA TRP A 19 1.49 6.80 -11.46
C TRP A 19 1.85 8.24 -11.16
N ASN A 20 2.00 9.02 -12.22
CA ASN A 20 2.25 10.45 -12.09
C ASN A 20 0.95 11.20 -12.26
N TYR A 21 0.62 12.04 -11.30
CA TYR A 21 -0.53 12.94 -11.34
C TYR A 21 -0.17 14.24 -10.63
N GLN A 22 -0.90 15.30 -10.95
CA GLN A 22 -0.87 16.53 -10.16
C GLN A 22 -1.92 16.46 -9.04
N ASP A 23 -1.70 17.16 -7.95
CA ASP A 23 -2.62 17.18 -6.78
C ASP A 23 -4.05 17.53 -7.18
N VAL A 24 -4.22 18.46 -8.12
CA VAL A 24 -5.54 18.88 -8.64
C VAL A 24 -6.28 17.72 -9.33
N GLN A 25 -5.54 16.79 -9.95
CA GLN A 25 -6.08 15.66 -10.69
C GLN A 25 -6.38 14.44 -9.80
N VAL A 26 -5.80 14.38 -8.60
CA VAL A 26 -5.97 13.24 -7.68
C VAL A 26 -7.43 12.93 -7.44
N SER A 27 -8.24 13.95 -7.17
CA SER A 27 -9.67 13.78 -6.88
C SER A 27 -10.42 13.01 -7.99
N ALA A 28 -10.08 13.27 -9.26
CA ALA A 28 -10.67 12.62 -10.42
C ALA A 28 -10.06 11.24 -10.70
N LEU A 29 -8.75 11.07 -10.44
CA LEU A 29 -8.01 9.85 -10.76
C LEU A 29 -7.97 8.83 -9.62
N ARG A 30 -8.30 9.21 -8.39
CA ARG A 30 -8.14 8.38 -7.18
C ARG A 30 -8.71 6.98 -7.35
N THR A 31 -9.92 6.89 -7.89
CA THR A 31 -10.62 5.60 -8.04
C THR A 31 -9.91 4.74 -9.08
N LEU A 32 -9.48 5.32 -10.20
CA LEU A 32 -8.74 4.60 -11.22
C LEU A 32 -7.41 4.07 -10.68
N ILE A 33 -6.66 4.92 -9.96
CA ILE A 33 -5.37 4.54 -9.39
C ILE A 33 -5.56 3.47 -8.32
N ALA A 34 -6.50 3.64 -7.40
CA ALA A 34 -6.82 2.65 -6.37
C ALA A 34 -7.19 1.29 -6.98
N THR A 35 -8.01 1.26 -8.04
CA THR A 35 -8.34 0.02 -8.75
C THR A 35 -7.12 -0.60 -9.43
N GLN A 36 -6.23 0.21 -10.01
CA GLN A 36 -5.00 -0.31 -10.62
C GLN A 36 -4.03 -0.90 -9.61
N LEU A 37 -3.89 -0.27 -8.43
CA LEU A 37 -3.11 -0.79 -7.31
C LEU A 37 -3.74 -2.06 -6.73
N ASP A 38 -5.07 -2.11 -6.63
CA ASP A 38 -5.80 -3.28 -6.19
C ASP A 38 -5.53 -4.50 -7.10
N LEU A 39 -5.60 -4.29 -8.42
CA LEU A 39 -5.25 -5.31 -9.41
C LEU A 39 -3.78 -5.75 -9.33
N LEU A 40 -2.88 -4.85 -8.93
CA LEU A 40 -1.47 -5.18 -8.69
C LEU A 40 -1.34 -6.05 -7.43
N CYS A 41 -2.01 -5.69 -6.33
CA CYS A 41 -2.05 -6.49 -5.10
C CYS A 41 -2.52 -7.91 -5.39
N VAL A 42 -3.64 -8.06 -6.10
CA VAL A 42 -4.17 -9.36 -6.51
C VAL A 42 -3.18 -10.12 -7.41
N GLY A 43 -2.59 -9.44 -8.40
CA GLY A 43 -1.62 -10.06 -9.30
C GLY A 43 -0.38 -10.61 -8.59
N VAL A 44 0.09 -9.93 -7.53
CA VAL A 44 1.19 -10.41 -6.68
C VAL A 44 0.75 -11.58 -5.82
N LEU A 45 -0.45 -11.53 -5.21
CA LEU A 45 -0.99 -12.61 -4.39
C LEU A 45 -1.21 -13.92 -5.18
N GLU A 46 -1.41 -13.83 -6.49
CA GLU A 46 -1.53 -14.98 -7.39
C GLU A 46 -0.21 -15.65 -7.76
N GLN A 47 0.94 -15.03 -7.44
CA GLN A 47 2.23 -15.59 -7.80
C GLN A 47 2.59 -16.81 -6.93
N PRO A 48 3.28 -17.82 -7.50
CA PRO A 48 3.77 -18.97 -6.73
C PRO A 48 4.84 -18.53 -5.73
N ASP A 49 4.90 -19.16 -4.56
CA ASP A 49 5.84 -18.82 -3.49
C ASP A 49 7.30 -18.73 -4.00
N SER A 50 7.97 -17.61 -3.72
CA SER A 50 9.36 -17.41 -4.13
C SER A 50 10.06 -16.42 -3.21
N ARG A 51 11.18 -16.85 -2.62
CA ARG A 51 12.02 -16.00 -1.74
C ARG A 51 12.95 -15.07 -2.53
N ASN A 52 13.18 -15.37 -3.80
CA ASN A 52 14.08 -14.59 -4.65
C ASN A 52 13.37 -13.43 -5.35
N ARG A 53 12.04 -13.50 -5.50
CA ARG A 53 11.24 -12.44 -6.09
C ARG A 53 10.99 -11.33 -5.07
N ARG A 54 11.09 -10.08 -5.52
CA ARG A 54 10.70 -8.89 -4.73
C ARG A 54 9.87 -7.94 -5.57
N THR A 55 8.61 -7.77 -5.19
CA THR A 55 7.71 -6.76 -5.77
C THR A 55 7.37 -5.75 -4.70
N TRP A 56 7.62 -4.47 -4.98
CA TRP A 56 7.38 -3.38 -4.04
C TRP A 56 6.14 -2.59 -4.44
N LEU A 57 5.23 -2.43 -3.49
CA LEU A 57 4.15 -1.45 -3.54
C LEU A 57 4.58 -0.24 -2.70
N VAL A 58 4.80 0.89 -3.34
CA VAL A 58 5.18 2.13 -2.66
C VAL A 58 4.07 3.14 -2.87
N VAL A 59 3.46 3.58 -1.77
CA VAL A 59 2.41 4.59 -1.75
C VAL A 59 2.85 5.69 -0.80
N ASP A 60 2.99 6.90 -1.29
CA ASP A 60 3.49 8.07 -0.56
C ASP A 60 2.45 8.65 0.39
N GLU A 61 1.18 8.69 -0.01
CA GLU A 61 0.05 9.08 0.84
C GLU A 61 -1.15 8.17 0.59
N LEU A 62 -1.26 7.13 1.40
CA LEU A 62 -2.29 6.10 1.24
C LEU A 62 -3.73 6.65 1.31
N PRO A 63 -4.10 7.49 2.31
CA PRO A 63 -5.40 8.14 2.36
C PRO A 63 -5.81 8.93 1.11
N ALA A 64 -4.87 9.51 0.36
CA ALA A 64 -5.17 10.32 -0.84
C ALA A 64 -5.76 9.49 -1.98
N LEU A 65 -5.37 8.21 -2.09
CA LEU A 65 -5.85 7.31 -3.13
C LEU A 65 -7.22 6.68 -2.82
N GLY A 66 -7.69 6.81 -1.57
CA GLY A 66 -8.89 6.13 -1.10
C GLY A 66 -8.63 4.66 -0.75
N ARG A 67 -9.69 3.86 -0.69
CA ARG A 67 -9.62 2.47 -0.22
C ARG A 67 -9.15 1.53 -1.33
N ILE A 68 -7.99 0.90 -1.13
CA ILE A 68 -7.52 -0.27 -1.89
C ILE A 68 -8.05 -1.52 -1.19
N ALA A 69 -8.92 -2.28 -1.86
CA ALA A 69 -9.70 -3.36 -1.24
C ALA A 69 -8.82 -4.52 -0.75
N SER A 70 -7.87 -4.97 -1.57
CA SER A 70 -6.98 -6.09 -1.29
C SER A 70 -5.72 -5.70 -0.51
N LEU A 71 -5.60 -4.46 0.00
CA LEU A 71 -4.39 -4.01 0.70
C LEU A 71 -4.11 -4.78 1.98
N GLU A 72 -5.12 -4.99 2.82
CA GLU A 72 -4.95 -5.73 4.08
C GLU A 72 -4.47 -7.16 3.83
N GLU A 73 -5.10 -7.84 2.85
CA GLU A 73 -4.71 -9.19 2.46
C GLU A 73 -3.30 -9.22 1.85
N PHE A 74 -2.96 -8.22 1.04
CA PHE A 74 -1.61 -8.06 0.50
C PHE A 74 -0.58 -7.94 1.62
N LEU A 75 -0.77 -7.05 2.57
CA LEU A 75 0.17 -6.86 3.69
C LEU A 75 0.33 -8.13 4.53
N ALA A 76 -0.76 -8.88 4.75
CA ALA A 76 -0.74 -10.10 5.54
C ALA A 76 -0.06 -11.28 4.82
N ARG A 77 -0.29 -11.45 3.50
CA ARG A 77 0.05 -12.69 2.78
C ARG A 77 1.16 -12.54 1.74
N ALA A 78 1.40 -11.34 1.22
CA ALA A 78 2.28 -11.16 0.06
C ALA A 78 3.73 -11.54 0.33
N ARG A 79 4.17 -11.62 1.60
CA ARG A 79 5.52 -12.07 1.98
C ARG A 79 5.94 -13.40 1.32
N LYS A 80 5.04 -14.38 1.22
CA LYS A 80 5.35 -15.68 0.59
C LYS A 80 5.56 -15.58 -0.92
N ALA A 81 4.77 -14.69 -1.54
CA ALA A 81 4.85 -14.36 -2.95
C ALA A 81 5.95 -13.32 -3.28
N GLY A 82 6.73 -12.87 -2.30
CA GLY A 82 7.79 -11.87 -2.49
C GLY A 82 7.28 -10.43 -2.58
N GLY A 83 6.07 -10.13 -2.14
CA GLY A 83 5.54 -8.77 -2.05
C GLY A 83 6.02 -8.04 -0.80
N SER A 84 6.23 -6.73 -0.91
CA SER A 84 6.55 -5.82 0.19
C SER A 84 5.87 -4.48 -0.05
N ALA A 85 5.53 -3.77 1.02
CA ALA A 85 4.88 -2.46 0.94
C ALA A 85 5.66 -1.39 1.71
N VAL A 86 5.63 -0.17 1.21
CA VAL A 86 5.97 1.06 1.93
C VAL A 86 4.78 1.98 1.81
N LEU A 87 4.20 2.35 2.95
CA LEU A 87 2.98 3.14 3.02
C LEU A 87 3.29 4.42 3.80
N GLY A 88 3.11 5.57 3.16
CA GLY A 88 3.13 6.86 3.82
C GLY A 88 1.73 7.25 4.30
N VAL A 89 1.69 7.78 5.52
CA VAL A 89 0.48 8.25 6.19
C VAL A 89 0.86 9.51 6.97
N GLN A 90 0.27 10.64 6.61
CA GLN A 90 0.48 11.90 7.34
C GLN A 90 -0.35 12.02 8.61
N SER A 91 -1.54 11.42 8.64
CA SER A 91 -2.42 11.41 9.82
C SER A 91 -3.19 10.11 9.94
N LEU A 92 -3.15 9.50 11.12
CA LEU A 92 -3.85 8.26 11.41
C LEU A 92 -5.37 8.44 11.38
N THR A 93 -5.85 9.63 11.74
CA THR A 93 -7.27 9.97 11.65
C THR A 93 -7.80 9.91 10.21
N GLN A 94 -6.99 10.31 9.23
CA GLN A 94 -7.35 10.21 7.81
C GLN A 94 -7.37 8.76 7.35
N LEU A 95 -6.37 7.96 7.77
CA LEU A 95 -6.33 6.53 7.48
C LEU A 95 -7.58 5.81 8.04
N GLN A 96 -7.93 6.10 9.30
CA GLN A 96 -9.13 5.57 9.96
C GLN A 96 -10.42 6.03 9.27
N ARG A 97 -10.47 7.25 8.72
CA ARG A 97 -11.63 7.73 7.96
C ARG A 97 -11.83 6.96 6.65
N VAL A 98 -10.74 6.61 5.96
CA VAL A 98 -10.80 5.92 4.66
C VAL A 98 -11.03 4.42 4.83
N TYR A 99 -10.34 3.79 5.77
CA TYR A 99 -10.36 2.33 5.95
C TYR A 99 -11.30 1.86 7.07
N GLY A 100 -11.66 2.73 8.00
CA GLY A 100 -12.31 2.37 9.26
C GLY A 100 -11.28 2.06 10.35
N LEU A 101 -11.70 2.17 11.61
CA LEU A 101 -10.83 1.98 12.79
C LEU A 101 -10.13 0.61 12.80
N GLN A 102 -10.88 -0.46 12.54
CA GLN A 102 -10.37 -1.83 12.61
C GLN A 102 -9.37 -2.12 11.49
N SER A 103 -9.72 -1.80 10.24
CA SER A 103 -8.86 -1.96 9.08
C SER A 103 -7.59 -1.13 9.17
N ALA A 104 -7.69 0.12 9.64
CA ALA A 104 -6.51 0.98 9.82
C ALA A 104 -5.53 0.38 10.84
N ALA A 105 -6.04 -0.11 11.97
CA ALA A 105 -5.22 -0.80 12.97
C ALA A 105 -4.57 -2.08 12.39
N ALA A 106 -5.30 -2.86 11.59
CA ALA A 106 -4.78 -4.05 10.93
C ALA A 106 -3.65 -3.72 9.93
N ILE A 107 -3.82 -2.66 9.12
CA ILE A 107 -2.80 -2.17 8.18
C ILE A 107 -1.51 -1.82 8.93
N ILE A 108 -1.62 -1.02 10.00
CA ILE A 108 -0.47 -0.60 10.82
C ILE A 108 0.19 -1.83 11.46
N SER A 109 -0.59 -2.75 12.03
CA SER A 109 -0.08 -3.95 12.67
C SER A 109 0.63 -4.91 11.70
N CYS A 110 0.18 -4.97 10.43
CA CYS A 110 0.83 -5.78 9.41
C CYS A 110 2.15 -5.15 8.91
N CYS A 111 2.36 -3.85 9.12
CA CYS A 111 3.63 -3.20 8.82
C CYS A 111 4.66 -3.52 9.91
N SER A 112 5.60 -4.44 9.60
CA SER A 112 6.64 -4.87 10.55
C SER A 112 7.69 -3.80 10.88
N THR A 113 7.72 -2.71 10.12
CA THR A 113 8.64 -1.59 10.32
C THR A 113 7.84 -0.30 10.29
N LEU A 114 8.02 0.51 11.32
CA LEU A 114 7.36 1.79 11.50
C LEU A 114 8.44 2.88 11.59
N LEU A 115 8.30 3.93 10.78
CA LEU A 115 9.12 5.12 10.84
C LEU A 115 8.23 6.30 11.24
N ALA A 116 8.39 6.77 12.47
CA ALA A 116 7.68 7.95 12.97
C ALA A 116 8.51 9.21 12.69
N LEU A 117 7.94 10.14 11.95
CA LEU A 117 8.49 11.49 11.71
C LEU A 117 7.63 12.53 12.42
N ALA A 118 8.01 13.81 12.33
CA ALA A 118 7.24 14.89 12.95
C ALA A 118 5.79 14.88 12.45
N LEU A 119 4.84 14.62 13.36
CA LEU A 119 3.41 14.60 13.09
C LEU A 119 2.77 15.94 13.44
N GLY A 120 1.80 16.37 12.63
CA GLY A 120 1.09 17.64 12.83
C GLY A 120 -0.10 17.55 13.80
N ASP A 121 -0.59 16.35 14.12
CA ASP A 121 -1.78 16.16 14.95
C ASP A 121 -1.50 15.40 16.25
N ALA A 122 -2.04 15.91 17.37
CA ALA A 122 -1.80 15.39 18.72
C ALA A 122 -2.34 13.97 18.90
N GLU A 123 -3.44 13.61 18.24
CA GLU A 123 -4.03 12.27 18.32
C GLU A 123 -3.10 11.21 17.72
N SER A 124 -2.54 11.47 16.54
CA SER A 124 -1.57 10.57 15.92
C SER A 124 -0.27 10.52 16.72
N GLN A 125 0.18 11.64 17.31
CA GLN A 125 1.35 11.66 18.20
C GLN A 125 1.14 10.77 19.43
N GLU A 126 -0.01 10.88 20.09
CA GLU A 126 -0.36 10.09 21.27
C GLU A 126 -0.57 8.61 20.93
N TYR A 127 -1.05 8.31 19.72
CA TYR A 127 -1.15 6.93 19.25
C TYR A 127 0.24 6.33 18.99
N LEU A 128 1.10 7.06 18.26
CA LEU A 128 2.45 6.58 17.97
C LEU A 128 3.34 6.48 19.21
N SER A 129 3.10 7.29 20.25
CA SER A 129 3.84 7.20 21.52
C SER A 129 3.57 5.91 22.30
N LYS A 130 2.46 5.22 21.97
CA LYS A 130 2.01 3.98 22.63
C LYS A 130 2.31 2.71 21.84
N LEU A 131 2.79 2.82 20.60
CA LEU A 131 3.22 1.70 19.76
C LEU A 131 4.62 1.23 20.15
#